data_AF-A0A2I2ZTZ9-F1
#
_entry.id   AF-A0A2I2ZTZ9-F1
#
_cell.length_a   1.000
_cell.length_b   1.000
_cell.length_c   1.000
_cell.angle_alpha   90.00
_cell.angle_beta   90.00
_cell.angle_gamma   90.00
#
_symmetry.space_group_name_H-M   'P 1'
#
loop_
_entity.id
_entity.type
_entity.pdbx_description
1 polymer ?
#
loop_
_entity_poly.entity_id
_entity_poly.type
_entity_poly.pdbx_seq_one_letter_code
_entity_poly.pdbx_strand_id
1 'polypeptide(L)'
;MLHKLISVFAPCLSTSVHKLRECLPFIIFLRNRLKYALTGDEVKICMQPFIKIDGKTGGNFCLIYDTKGCFAVHHITPEEAKYKWCKVRKIFVDTKGIPHLGTHDARTICYPDPLIKVNDTIQIDLETGKITDFIKVDVITNRERHPGSFDVVHVKDASGKSFATRPFNIFVIGKGKGIRLTIAEERDKRLVAKQSSG
;
A
#
# COMPACT_ATOMS: atom_id res chain seq x y z
N MET A 1 17.20 -1.34 -2.78
CA MET A 1 17.64 -0.73 -4.05
C MET A 1 18.70 -1.62 -4.66
N LEU A 2 18.77 -1.65 -5.99
CA LEU A 2 19.82 -2.36 -6.73
C LEU A 2 21.03 -1.44 -6.88
N HIS A 3 22.22 -2.01 -6.76
CA HIS A 3 23.46 -1.29 -6.98
C HIS A 3 23.88 -1.41 -8.44
N LYS A 4 24.41 -0.32 -9.01
CA LYS A 4 24.76 -0.23 -10.44
C LYS A 4 25.81 -1.26 -10.87
N LEU A 5 26.72 -1.66 -9.97
CA LEU A 5 27.85 -2.53 -10.30
C LEU A 5 27.60 -4.03 -10.05
N ILE A 6 26.48 -4.42 -9.43
CA ILE A 6 26.31 -5.82 -8.98
C ILE A 6 26.01 -6.76 -10.16
N SER A 7 25.23 -6.33 -11.15
CA SER A 7 24.87 -7.17 -12.28
C SER A 7 24.40 -6.35 -13.48
N VAL A 8 24.52 -6.95 -14.67
CA VAL A 8 23.99 -6.40 -15.93
C VAL A 8 22.45 -6.48 -15.96
N PHE A 9 21.86 -7.49 -15.32
CA PHE A 9 20.42 -7.74 -15.33
C PHE A 9 19.76 -7.43 -13.99
N ALA A 10 18.51 -7.00 -14.04
CA ALA A 10 17.62 -6.89 -12.88
C ALA A 10 16.56 -8.01 -12.93
N PRO A 11 16.03 -8.45 -11.77
CA PRO A 11 14.98 -9.46 -11.75
C PRO A 11 13.73 -8.93 -12.48
N CYS A 12 13.32 -9.64 -13.54
CA CYS A 12 12.08 -9.38 -14.25
C CYS A 12 10.90 -9.87 -13.41
N LEU A 13 9.87 -9.04 -13.26
CA LEU A 13 8.66 -9.40 -12.53
C LEU A 13 7.73 -10.21 -13.43
N SER A 14 7.11 -11.24 -12.85
CA SER A 14 6.00 -11.93 -13.48
C SER A 14 4.77 -11.03 -13.59
N THR A 15 3.85 -11.38 -14.48
CA THR A 15 2.53 -10.75 -14.56
C THR A 15 1.82 -10.87 -13.22
N SER A 16 1.47 -9.72 -12.65
CA SER A 16 0.92 -9.61 -11.29
C SER A 16 -0.20 -8.58 -11.25
N VAL A 17 -0.92 -8.54 -10.13
CA VAL A 17 -2.00 -7.59 -9.85
C VAL A 17 -1.52 -6.13 -9.84
N HIS A 18 -0.23 -5.90 -9.58
CA HIS A 18 0.38 -4.57 -9.58
C HIS A 18 1.19 -4.32 -10.85
N LYS A 19 1.28 -3.05 -11.26
CA LYS A 19 2.10 -2.63 -12.40
C LYS A 19 3.58 -2.81 -12.10
N LEU A 20 4.39 -3.06 -13.13
CA LEU A 20 5.85 -3.27 -13.04
C LEU A 20 6.59 -2.18 -12.23
N ARG A 21 6.14 -0.92 -12.31
CA ARG A 21 6.76 0.22 -11.61
C ARG A 21 6.24 0.43 -10.18
N GLU A 22 5.14 -0.23 -9.84
CA GLU A 22 4.43 -0.11 -8.55
C GLU A 22 4.60 -1.39 -7.71
N CYS A 23 5.50 -2.30 -8.10
CA CYS A 23 5.73 -3.57 -7.40
C CYS A 23 7.18 -3.73 -6.95
N LEU A 24 7.37 -4.53 -5.90
CA LEU A 24 8.67 -4.89 -5.37
C LEU A 24 8.90 -6.40 -5.59
N PRO A 25 9.91 -6.81 -6.37
CA PRO A 25 10.22 -8.22 -6.55
C PRO A 25 10.64 -8.89 -5.24
N PHE A 26 10.14 -10.10 -4.96
CA PHE A 26 10.49 -10.88 -3.78
C PHE A 26 12.00 -11.13 -3.62
N ILE A 27 12.71 -11.32 -4.73
CA ILE A 27 14.18 -11.43 -4.74
C ILE A 27 14.83 -10.21 -4.11
N ILE A 28 14.36 -9.01 -4.44
CA ILE A 28 14.89 -7.77 -3.87
C ILE A 28 14.43 -7.61 -2.42
N PHE A 29 13.20 -7.99 -2.09
CA PHE A 29 12.68 -7.92 -0.74
C PHE A 29 13.46 -8.81 0.24
N LEU A 30 13.65 -10.08 -0.07
CA LEU A 30 14.34 -11.03 0.82
C LEU A 30 15.84 -10.78 0.91
N ARG A 31 16.50 -10.52 -0.23
CA ARG A 31 17.96 -10.32 -0.28
C ARG A 31 18.38 -8.94 0.19
N ASN A 32 17.81 -7.88 -0.38
CA ASN A 32 18.31 -6.52 -0.18
C ASN A 32 17.61 -5.77 0.97
N ARG A 33 16.37 -6.12 1.33
CA ARG A 33 15.64 -5.46 2.44
C ARG A 33 15.74 -6.24 3.74
N LEU A 34 15.33 -7.50 3.74
CA LEU A 34 15.33 -8.34 4.95
C LEU A 34 16.68 -9.01 5.23
N LYS A 35 17.53 -9.17 4.22
CA LYS A 35 18.85 -9.83 4.31
C LYS A 35 18.76 -11.28 4.81
N TYR A 36 17.68 -11.99 4.48
CA TYR A 36 17.52 -13.41 4.80
C TYR A 36 18.20 -14.34 3.79
N ALA A 37 18.59 -13.81 2.63
CA ALA A 37 19.34 -14.52 1.61
C ALA A 37 20.47 -13.62 1.10
N LEU A 38 21.57 -14.23 0.70
CA LEU A 38 22.71 -13.57 0.06
C LEU A 38 22.66 -13.73 -1.46
N THR A 39 22.25 -14.92 -1.94
CA THR A 39 22.20 -15.25 -3.37
C THR A 39 20.78 -15.34 -3.91
N GLY A 40 20.64 -15.29 -5.25
CA GLY A 40 19.34 -15.45 -5.90
C GLY A 40 18.77 -16.87 -5.79
N ASP A 41 19.64 -17.87 -5.67
CA ASP A 41 19.22 -19.28 -5.57
C ASP A 41 18.72 -19.63 -4.17
N GLU A 42 19.31 -19.07 -3.12
CA GLU A 42 18.77 -19.15 -1.75
C GLU A 42 17.35 -18.59 -1.67
N VAL A 43 17.07 -17.49 -2.36
CA VAL A 43 15.71 -16.90 -2.38
C VAL A 43 14.70 -17.90 -2.94
N LYS A 44 15.03 -18.64 -3.99
CA LYS A 44 14.12 -19.63 -4.59
C LYS A 44 13.73 -20.70 -3.56
N ILE A 45 14.68 -21.11 -2.70
CA ILE A 45 14.44 -22.08 -1.63
C ILE A 45 13.50 -21.48 -0.58
N CYS A 46 13.73 -20.22 -0.16
CA CYS A 46 12.90 -19.56 0.84
C CYS A 46 11.43 -19.33 0.40
N MET A 47 11.16 -19.30 -0.91
CA MET A 47 9.83 -19.00 -1.43
C MET A 47 8.78 -20.09 -1.22
N GLN A 48 9.17 -21.37 -1.19
CA GLN A 48 8.23 -22.45 -1.53
C GLN A 48 7.31 -22.94 -0.39
N PRO A 49 7.66 -22.83 0.90
CA PRO A 49 6.68 -23.09 1.96
C PRO A 49 6.49 -21.97 3.00
N PHE A 50 7.41 -21.01 3.14
CA PHE A 50 7.43 -20.11 4.31
C PHE A 50 6.76 -18.75 4.08
N ILE A 51 6.66 -18.31 2.82
CA ILE A 51 6.23 -16.97 2.47
C ILE A 51 4.83 -17.04 1.86
N LYS A 52 3.90 -16.27 2.43
CA LYS A 52 2.54 -16.10 1.91
C LYS A 52 2.25 -14.63 1.67
N ILE A 53 1.61 -14.33 0.56
CA ILE A 53 1.09 -12.99 0.24
C ILE A 53 -0.36 -12.96 0.65
N ASP A 54 -0.77 -11.92 1.38
CA ASP A 54 -2.14 -11.78 1.89
C ASP A 54 -2.64 -13.04 2.66
N GLY A 55 -1.72 -13.73 3.34
CA GLY A 55 -1.98 -14.98 4.07
C GLY A 55 -1.32 -14.99 5.44
N LYS A 56 -1.59 -16.02 6.24
CA LYS A 56 -1.12 -16.11 7.62
C LYS A 56 0.26 -16.80 7.72
N THR A 57 1.22 -16.10 8.31
CA THR A 57 2.57 -16.60 8.66
C THR A 57 2.95 -16.08 10.06
N GLY A 58 4.03 -16.59 10.65
CA GLY A 58 4.51 -16.16 11.97
C GLY A 58 5.06 -14.73 12.05
N GLY A 59 5.45 -14.13 10.92
CA GLY A 59 5.92 -12.74 10.83
C GLY A 59 5.21 -11.99 9.72
N ASN A 60 4.65 -10.82 10.04
CA ASN A 60 3.81 -10.05 9.13
C ASN A 60 4.46 -8.70 8.79
N PHE A 61 4.39 -8.34 7.50
CA PHE A 61 4.99 -7.13 6.97
C PHE A 61 3.99 -6.41 6.07
N CYS A 62 3.94 -5.08 6.18
CA CYS A 62 3.26 -4.20 5.23
C CYS A 62 4.31 -3.45 4.40
N LEU A 63 4.09 -3.38 3.09
CA LEU A 63 4.91 -2.59 2.18
C LEU A 63 4.31 -1.19 2.07
N ILE A 64 5.07 -0.17 2.46
CA ILE A 64 4.65 1.24 2.47
C ILE A 64 5.67 2.07 1.68
N TYR A 65 5.26 3.19 1.10
CA TYR A 65 6.20 4.15 0.54
C TYR A 65 6.77 5.06 1.62
N ASP A 66 8.09 5.20 1.62
CA ASP A 66 8.78 6.27 2.34
C ASP A 66 8.58 7.62 1.61
N THR A 67 8.83 8.71 2.31
CA THR A 67 8.85 10.10 1.82
C THR A 67 9.70 10.29 0.55
N LYS A 68 10.74 9.45 0.38
CA LYS A 68 11.62 9.44 -0.81
C LYS A 68 11.06 8.64 -1.99
N GLY A 69 9.84 8.12 -1.90
CA GLY A 69 9.21 7.29 -2.94
C GLY A 69 9.74 5.85 -3.01
N CYS A 70 10.42 5.39 -1.96
CA CYS A 70 11.01 4.06 -1.90
C CYS A 70 10.13 3.10 -1.09
N PHE A 71 10.06 1.82 -1.47
CA PHE A 71 9.40 0.81 -0.64
C PHE A 71 10.15 0.63 0.69
N ALA A 72 9.45 0.89 1.80
CA ALA A 72 9.83 0.58 3.16
C ALA A 72 9.10 -0.68 3.64
N VAL A 73 9.78 -1.47 4.47
CA VAL A 73 9.22 -2.66 5.07
C VAL A 73 8.78 -2.29 6.48
N HIS A 74 7.49 -2.43 6.76
CA HIS A 74 6.90 -2.09 8.04
C HIS A 74 6.43 -3.37 8.75
N HIS A 75 6.87 -3.59 9.99
CA HIS A 75 6.41 -4.72 10.80
C HIS A 75 5.02 -4.42 11.35
N ILE A 76 4.08 -5.36 11.14
CA ILE A 76 2.69 -5.22 11.58
C ILE A 76 2.34 -6.29 12.61
N THR A 77 1.36 -5.97 13.46
CA THR A 77 0.81 -6.94 14.41
C THR A 77 -0.07 -7.95 13.68
N PRO A 78 -0.30 -9.15 14.25
CA PRO A 78 -1.19 -10.15 13.65
C PRO A 78 -2.64 -9.67 13.53
N GLU A 79 -3.07 -8.69 14.32
CA GLU A 79 -4.40 -8.09 14.23
C GLU A 79 -4.54 -7.18 13.02
N GLU A 80 -3.55 -6.32 12.79
CA GLU A 80 -3.48 -5.44 11.61
C GLU A 80 -3.32 -6.26 10.32
N ALA A 81 -2.61 -7.38 10.39
CA ALA A 81 -2.41 -8.29 9.25
C ALA A 81 -3.68 -9.00 8.78
N LYS A 82 -4.81 -8.92 9.50
CA LYS A 82 -6.08 -9.52 9.07
C LYS A 82 -6.76 -8.73 7.97
N TYR A 83 -6.49 -7.43 7.88
CA TYR A 83 -7.15 -6.57 6.91
C TYR A 83 -6.16 -5.86 5.99
N LYS A 84 -6.66 -5.42 4.84
CA LYS A 84 -5.90 -4.67 3.83
C LYS A 84 -6.71 -3.48 3.34
N TRP A 85 -6.06 -2.33 3.27
CA TRP A 85 -6.64 -1.15 2.64
C TRP A 85 -6.52 -1.27 1.12
N CYS A 86 -7.62 -1.03 0.42
CA CYS A 86 -7.71 -1.11 -1.02
C CYS A 86 -8.37 0.12 -1.60
N LYS A 87 -7.71 0.76 -2.58
CA LYS A 87 -8.32 1.86 -3.33
C LYS A 87 -9.27 1.33 -4.41
N VAL A 88 -10.43 1.96 -4.53
CA VAL A 88 -11.42 1.72 -5.58
C VAL A 88 -10.96 2.36 -6.89
N ARG A 89 -10.78 1.54 -7.94
CA ARG A 89 -10.39 2.01 -9.28
C ARG A 89 -11.58 2.23 -10.20
N LYS A 90 -12.55 1.33 -10.16
CA LYS A 90 -13.74 1.40 -11.01
C LYS A 90 -14.93 0.74 -10.32
N ILE A 91 -16.11 1.26 -10.60
CA ILE A 91 -17.38 0.62 -10.28
C ILE A 91 -18.08 0.43 -11.62
N PHE A 92 -18.53 -0.78 -11.90
CA PHE A 92 -19.19 -1.11 -13.15
C PHE A 92 -20.33 -2.09 -12.88
N VAL A 93 -21.36 -2.03 -13.72
CA VAL A 93 -22.49 -2.94 -13.65
C VAL A 93 -22.29 -4.01 -14.72
N ASP A 94 -22.39 -5.28 -14.32
CA ASP A 94 -22.30 -6.39 -15.25
C ASP A 94 -23.57 -6.49 -16.10
N THR A 95 -23.52 -7.31 -17.15
CA THR A 95 -24.64 -7.56 -18.08
C THR A 95 -25.93 -8.01 -17.38
N LYS A 96 -25.82 -8.60 -16.18
CA LYS A 96 -26.94 -9.02 -15.33
C LYS A 96 -27.47 -7.93 -14.39
N GLY A 97 -27.00 -6.69 -14.50
CA GLY A 97 -27.40 -5.60 -13.60
C GLY A 97 -26.75 -5.65 -12.22
N ILE A 98 -25.76 -6.53 -12.00
CA ILE A 98 -25.07 -6.68 -10.72
C ILE A 98 -23.93 -5.66 -10.64
N PRO A 99 -23.86 -4.81 -9.60
CA PRO A 99 -22.76 -3.87 -9.42
C PRO A 99 -21.50 -4.59 -8.90
N HIS A 100 -20.37 -4.30 -9.56
CA HIS A 100 -19.04 -4.76 -9.20
C HIS A 100 -18.10 -3.58 -8.94
N LEU A 101 -17.25 -3.76 -7.93
CA LEU A 101 -16.20 -2.83 -7.58
C LEU A 101 -14.84 -3.47 -7.88
N GLY A 102 -14.05 -2.80 -8.73
CA GLY A 102 -12.67 -3.18 -9.03
C GLY A 102 -11.68 -2.36 -8.19
N THR A 103 -10.79 -3.04 -7.50
CA THR A 103 -9.75 -2.43 -6.65
C THR A 103 -8.40 -2.31 -7.37
N HIS A 104 -7.47 -1.55 -6.78
CA HIS A 104 -6.09 -1.45 -7.25
C HIS A 104 -5.27 -2.75 -7.14
N ASP A 105 -5.69 -3.67 -6.26
CA ASP A 105 -5.08 -4.98 -6.01
C ASP A 105 -5.70 -6.07 -6.91
N ALA A 106 -6.38 -5.66 -7.98
CA ALA A 106 -7.10 -6.53 -8.91
C ALA A 106 -8.20 -7.42 -8.27
N ARG A 107 -8.66 -7.11 -7.05
CA ARG A 107 -9.84 -7.75 -6.45
C ARG A 107 -11.11 -7.15 -7.03
N THR A 108 -12.08 -8.01 -7.33
CA THR A 108 -13.43 -7.63 -7.77
C THR A 108 -14.42 -8.03 -6.69
N ILE A 109 -15.14 -7.05 -6.13
CA ILE A 109 -16.12 -7.27 -5.06
C ILE A 109 -17.51 -7.02 -5.63
N CYS A 110 -18.40 -8.00 -5.45
CA CYS A 110 -19.80 -7.91 -5.86
C CYS A 110 -20.62 -7.21 -4.78
N TYR A 111 -21.69 -6.50 -5.17
CA TYR A 111 -22.62 -5.83 -4.27
C TYR A 111 -21.93 -4.83 -3.31
N PRO A 112 -21.14 -3.86 -3.82
CA PRO A 112 -20.61 -2.79 -2.99
C PRO A 112 -21.76 -1.91 -2.47
N ASP A 113 -21.54 -1.26 -1.32
CA ASP A 113 -22.43 -0.22 -0.81
C ASP A 113 -22.53 0.93 -1.84
N PRO A 114 -23.75 1.37 -2.24
CA PRO A 114 -23.96 2.49 -3.17
C PRO A 114 -23.27 3.80 -2.75
N LEU A 115 -22.95 3.96 -1.48
CA LEU A 115 -22.25 5.14 -0.96
C LEU A 115 -20.76 5.20 -1.37
N ILE A 116 -20.18 4.07 -1.78
CA ILE A 116 -18.76 3.97 -2.18
C ILE A 116 -18.60 4.49 -3.61
N LYS A 117 -17.65 5.42 -3.80
CA LYS A 117 -17.34 6.00 -5.11
C LYS A 117 -15.93 5.65 -5.58
N VAL A 118 -15.65 5.98 -6.83
CA VAL A 118 -14.31 5.83 -7.41
C VAL A 118 -13.33 6.74 -6.68
N ASN A 119 -12.12 6.22 -6.41
CA ASN A 119 -11.04 6.80 -5.60
C ASN A 119 -11.17 6.65 -4.09
N ASP A 120 -12.32 6.21 -3.56
CA ASP A 120 -12.44 5.91 -2.14
C ASP A 120 -11.52 4.75 -1.73
N THR A 121 -11.19 4.67 -0.44
CA THR A 121 -10.46 3.53 0.12
C THR A 121 -11.43 2.63 0.87
N ILE A 122 -11.39 1.34 0.61
CA ILE A 122 -12.12 0.30 1.32
C ILE A 122 -11.17 -0.53 2.18
N GLN A 123 -11.62 -0.93 3.36
CA GLN A 123 -10.95 -1.91 4.20
C GLN A 123 -11.52 -3.29 3.85
N ILE A 124 -10.65 -4.22 3.47
CA ILE A 124 -11.01 -5.59 3.12
C ILE A 124 -10.47 -6.52 4.20
N ASP A 125 -11.31 -7.40 4.71
CA ASP A 125 -10.86 -8.53 5.52
C ASP A 125 -10.28 -9.62 4.60
N LEU A 126 -9.05 -10.06 4.89
CA LEU A 126 -8.34 -11.02 4.05
C LEU A 126 -8.91 -12.44 4.15
N GLU A 127 -9.61 -12.77 5.24
CA GLU A 127 -10.21 -14.09 5.41
C GLU A 127 -11.51 -14.22 4.60
N THR A 128 -12.40 -13.25 4.73
CA THR A 128 -13.71 -13.28 4.07
C THR A 128 -13.71 -12.66 2.67
N GLY A 129 -12.73 -11.81 2.37
CA GLY A 129 -12.70 -11.00 1.14
C GLY A 129 -13.79 -9.93 1.07
N LYS A 130 -14.50 -9.67 2.17
CA LYS A 130 -15.58 -8.69 2.25
C LYS A 130 -15.10 -7.32 2.73
N ILE A 131 -15.89 -6.29 2.44
CA ILE A 131 -15.65 -4.92 2.87
C ILE A 131 -16.11 -4.78 4.33
N THR A 132 -15.24 -4.25 5.21
CA THR A 132 -15.56 -3.99 6.62
C THR A 132 -15.91 -2.53 6.87
N ASP A 133 -15.10 -1.61 6.34
CA ASP A 133 -15.30 -0.15 6.41
C ASP A 133 -14.82 0.50 5.11
N PHE A 134 -15.21 1.75 4.89
CA PHE A 134 -14.72 2.56 3.80
C PHE A 134 -14.52 4.03 4.20
N ILE A 135 -13.64 4.71 3.48
CA ILE A 135 -13.25 6.10 3.71
C ILE A 135 -13.44 6.88 2.40
N LYS A 136 -14.24 7.95 2.48
CA LYS A 136 -14.49 8.86 1.35
C LYS A 136 -13.36 9.86 1.19
N VAL A 137 -12.91 10.07 -0.04
CA VAL A 137 -11.82 11.06 -0.34
C VAL A 137 -12.28 12.51 -0.10
N ASP A 138 -13.55 12.80 -0.34
CA ASP A 138 -14.11 14.16 -0.33
C ASP A 138 -13.96 14.90 1.02
N VAL A 139 -13.64 14.19 2.11
CA VAL A 139 -13.41 14.78 3.44
C VAL A 139 -12.12 15.61 3.49
N ILE A 140 -11.15 15.35 2.61
CA ILE A 140 -9.76 15.78 2.83
C ILE A 140 -9.37 17.01 1.99
N THR A 141 -10.02 17.30 0.85
CA THR A 141 -9.37 18.12 -0.18
C THR A 141 -10.24 19.11 -0.93
N ASN A 142 -9.70 20.31 -1.16
CA ASN A 142 -10.16 21.20 -2.23
C ASN A 142 -9.72 20.60 -3.59
N ARG A 143 -10.69 20.28 -4.44
CA ARG A 143 -10.48 19.65 -5.75
C ARG A 143 -10.75 20.67 -6.85
N GLU A 144 -9.71 20.98 -7.60
CA GLU A 144 -9.81 21.78 -8.82
C GLU A 144 -10.20 20.87 -9.98
N ARG A 145 -11.39 21.11 -10.53
CA ARG A 145 -11.91 20.33 -11.66
C ARG A 145 -11.58 21.04 -12.96
N HIS A 146 -10.95 20.30 -13.87
CA HIS A 146 -10.62 20.81 -15.19
C HIS A 146 -11.37 20.00 -16.25
N PRO A 147 -12.44 20.55 -16.85
CA PRO A 147 -13.21 19.83 -17.86
C PRO A 147 -12.32 19.47 -19.05
N GLY A 148 -12.30 18.20 -19.43
CA GLY A 148 -11.45 17.69 -20.52
C GLY A 148 -9.98 17.44 -20.15
N SER A 149 -9.57 17.66 -18.91
CA SER A 149 -8.22 17.41 -18.42
C SER A 149 -8.24 16.64 -17.09
N PHE A 150 -7.07 16.44 -16.49
CA PHE A 150 -6.95 15.81 -15.19
C PHE A 150 -7.32 16.80 -14.09
N ASP A 151 -8.19 16.37 -13.18
CA ASP A 151 -8.44 17.10 -11.95
C ASP A 151 -7.18 17.17 -11.09
N VAL A 152 -7.03 18.29 -10.39
CA VAL A 152 -5.91 18.55 -9.47
C VAL A 152 -6.45 18.64 -8.06
N VAL A 153 -5.73 18.03 -7.13
CA VAL A 153 -6.11 17.97 -5.73
C VAL A 153 -4.99 18.57 -4.89
N HIS A 154 -5.33 19.55 -4.05
CA HIS A 154 -4.40 20.17 -3.11
C HIS A 154 -4.45 19.46 -1.77
N VAL A 155 -3.30 18.99 -1.30
CA VAL A 155 -3.12 18.28 -0.04
C VAL A 155 -2.23 19.13 0.86
N LYS A 156 -2.56 19.19 2.15
CA LYS A 156 -1.73 19.81 3.19
C LYS A 156 -1.26 18.74 4.16
N ASP A 157 0.02 18.74 4.46
CA ASP A 157 0.63 17.85 5.44
C ASP A 157 0.43 18.40 6.88
N ALA A 158 0.74 17.57 7.89
CA ALA A 158 0.69 17.96 9.30
C ALA A 158 1.61 19.15 9.63
N SER A 159 2.74 19.29 8.93
CA SER A 159 3.64 20.44 9.03
C SER A 159 3.15 21.70 8.28
N GLY A 160 1.95 21.66 7.70
CA GLY A 160 1.36 22.80 6.98
C GLY A 160 1.85 23.01 5.55
N LYS A 161 2.81 22.21 5.08
CA LYS A 161 3.29 22.26 3.69
C LYS A 161 2.18 21.77 2.74
N SER A 162 1.91 22.55 1.70
CA SER A 162 0.96 22.20 0.65
C SER A 162 1.67 21.60 -0.57
N PHE A 163 1.04 20.62 -1.21
CA PHE A 163 1.42 20.10 -2.51
C PHE A 163 0.18 19.74 -3.33
N ALA A 164 0.34 19.67 -4.64
CA ALA A 164 -0.73 19.32 -5.57
C ALA A 164 -0.42 17.99 -6.25
N THR A 165 -1.43 17.15 -6.39
CA THR A 165 -1.30 15.87 -7.12
C THR A 165 -2.61 15.51 -7.81
N ARG A 166 -2.56 14.50 -8.68
CA ARG A 166 -3.76 13.96 -9.32
C ARG A 166 -4.52 13.05 -8.34
N PRO A 167 -5.87 13.00 -8.39
CA PRO A 167 -6.66 12.16 -7.49
C PRO A 167 -6.32 10.66 -7.62
N PHE A 168 -5.85 10.24 -8.80
CA PHE A 168 -5.40 8.87 -9.04
C PHE A 168 -4.23 8.47 -8.12
N ASN A 169 -3.33 9.40 -7.78
CA ASN A 169 -2.14 9.13 -6.97
C ASN A 169 -2.41 9.19 -5.46
N ILE A 170 -3.59 9.66 -5.03
CA ILE A 170 -3.94 9.79 -3.61
C ILE A 170 -4.46 8.46 -3.08
N PHE A 171 -4.00 8.05 -1.92
CA PHE A 171 -4.52 6.89 -1.20
C PHE A 171 -4.86 7.32 0.24
N VAL A 172 -6.10 7.13 0.66
CA VAL A 172 -6.54 7.51 2.01
C VAL A 172 -6.31 6.35 2.96
N ILE A 173 -5.61 6.59 4.07
CA ILE A 173 -5.12 5.54 5.00
C ILE A 173 -5.88 5.56 6.35
N GLY A 174 -6.69 6.58 6.63
CA GLY A 174 -7.45 6.67 7.89
C GLY A 174 -8.41 7.87 7.98
N LYS A 175 -9.32 7.83 8.96
CA LYS A 175 -10.25 8.91 9.31
C LYS A 175 -9.65 9.70 10.49
N GLY A 176 -8.86 10.76 10.23
CA GLY A 176 -8.36 11.70 11.26
C GLY A 176 -6.91 11.51 11.73
N LYS A 177 -6.42 12.43 12.61
CA LYS A 177 -5.01 12.57 13.04
C LYS A 177 -4.46 11.26 13.64
N GLY A 178 -3.75 10.49 12.83
CA GLY A 178 -3.00 9.34 13.31
C GLY A 178 -2.74 8.33 12.21
N ILE A 179 -1.98 8.71 11.18
CA ILE A 179 -1.13 7.69 10.56
C ILE A 179 -0.04 7.44 11.60
N ARG A 180 0.12 6.17 11.98
CA ARG A 180 1.24 5.71 12.80
C ARG A 180 2.51 6.37 12.30
N LEU A 181 3.24 7.00 13.21
CA LEU A 181 4.47 7.75 12.93
C LEU A 181 5.32 6.97 11.93
N THR A 182 5.93 7.70 11.00
CA THR A 182 6.90 7.07 10.10
C THR A 182 7.97 6.35 10.93
N ILE A 183 8.56 5.29 10.38
CA ILE A 183 9.61 4.50 11.07
C ILE A 183 10.75 5.42 11.58
N ALA A 184 10.99 6.56 10.90
CA ALA A 184 11.92 7.60 11.33
C ALA A 184 11.46 8.30 12.62
N GLU A 185 10.21 8.76 12.69
CA GLU A 185 9.65 9.42 13.87
C GLU A 185 9.45 8.46 15.05
N GLU A 186 9.10 7.19 14.81
CA GLU A 186 9.07 6.15 15.85
C GLU A 186 10.50 5.86 16.37
N ARG A 187 11.51 5.85 15.50
CA ARG A 187 12.93 5.71 15.89
C ARG A 187 13.42 6.92 16.68
N ASP A 188 13.13 8.14 16.24
CA ASP A 188 13.54 9.36 16.92
C ASP A 188 12.87 9.47 18.29
N LYS A 189 11.58 9.10 18.41
CA LYS A 189 10.93 8.98 19.73
C LYS A 189 11.58 7.92 20.62
N ARG A 190 12.03 6.79 20.08
CA ARG A 190 12.78 5.78 20.86
C ARG A 190 14.16 6.28 21.29
N LEU A 191 14.85 7.06 20.44
CA LEU A 191 16.14 7.67 20.78
C LEU A 191 15.98 8.74 21.86
N VAL A 192 14.96 9.59 21.74
CA VAL A 192 14.61 10.59 22.76
C VAL A 192 14.20 9.91 24.07
N ALA A 193 13.36 8.87 24.02
CA ALA A 193 12.94 8.13 25.22
C ALA A 193 14.12 7.45 25.95
N LYS A 194 15.12 6.96 25.22
CA LYS A 194 16.37 6.41 25.79
C LYS A 194 17.27 7.47 26.42
N GLN A 195 17.25 8.70 25.90
CA GLN A 195 18.04 9.81 26.44
C GLN A 195 17.40 10.40 27.70
N SER A 196 16.08 10.35 27.84
CA SER A 196 15.35 10.82 29.02
C SER A 196 15.32 9.83 30.21
N SER A 197 15.75 8.58 30.00
CA SER A 197 15.82 7.54 31.04
C SER A 197 17.24 7.37 31.60
N GLY A 198 18.14 8.32 31.35
CA GLY A 198 19.52 8.36 31.86
C GLY A 198 19.74 9.54 32.77
#